data_AF-A0A504YXM0-F1
#
_entry.id   AF-A0A504YXM0-F1
#
_cell.length_a   1.000
_cell.length_b   1.000
_cell.length_c   1.000
_cell.angle_alpha   90.00
_cell.angle_beta   90.00
_cell.angle_gamma   90.00
#
_symmetry.space_group_name_H-M   'P 1'
#
loop_
_entity.id
_entity.type
_entity.pdbx_description
1 polymer ?
#
loop_
_entity_poly.entity_id
_entity_poly.type
_entity_poly.pdbx_seq_one_letter_code
_entity_poly.pdbx_strand_id
1 'polypeptide(L)'
;MELFESAGNFDVEGVDVKNACFGGTAALFHAINWLESSSWDGRLALVVAADVAVYGSKAARPTGGAGAVAMLLGPDAPLVFDRGLRAHTVRHRYDFYKPDMSSEYPLVDGQLSMQCYQEALLSCYDIYKKKVSKQGLGNAVVIKHCNRDSGDSEFEVDYLCFHSPFVRLVRKAYGWLALKDVHCITETCEKLEKHSALNGVIQSPHSTVRNNRDILCTNGNRVDENVIQDLMTLTGDESQRDVDILCMKTTTELFAEKVEPGLVFAKRVGNMYTASLYACLTSLLLSVSEENLRGRRVLLYSYGSGMASAMFSLRVHPSRPLSKIVHSVTTKDRMENPLLRRLLHDRTRLTVAQFEDLLTERKSFHNAASFKPVHRPEGLFPGTYYLTKVDERYRRTYNQMPYR
;
A
#
# COMPACT_ATOMS: atom_id res chain seq x y z
N MET A 1 13.89 -24.91 -7.79
CA MET A 1 12.93 -24.58 -6.71
C MET A 1 12.23 -25.88 -6.33
N GLU A 2 12.47 -26.44 -5.14
CA GLU A 2 12.02 -27.78 -4.72
C GLU A 2 10.53 -28.06 -5.02
N LEU A 3 9.66 -27.06 -4.84
CA LEU A 3 8.21 -27.19 -5.08
C LEU A 3 7.83 -27.47 -6.54
N PHE A 4 8.68 -27.12 -7.51
CA PHE A 4 8.43 -27.38 -8.93
C PHE A 4 9.12 -28.65 -9.44
N GLU A 5 10.04 -29.23 -8.67
CA GLU A 5 10.83 -30.40 -9.08
C GLU A 5 9.94 -31.63 -9.25
N SER A 6 8.97 -31.83 -8.36
CA SER A 6 8.00 -32.93 -8.44
C SER A 6 7.12 -32.88 -9.68
N ALA A 7 6.90 -31.68 -10.23
CA ALA A 7 6.17 -31.47 -11.48
C ALA A 7 7.06 -31.55 -12.72
N GLY A 8 8.39 -31.70 -12.57
CA GLY A 8 9.36 -31.67 -13.66
C GLY A 8 9.47 -30.30 -14.36
N ASN A 9 8.99 -29.23 -13.72
CA ASN A 9 8.99 -27.88 -14.31
C ASN A 9 10.25 -27.11 -13.88
N PHE A 10 11.30 -27.20 -14.68
CA PHE A 10 12.59 -26.56 -14.41
C PHE A 10 12.83 -25.26 -15.20
N ASP A 11 12.04 -25.04 -16.25
CA ASP A 11 12.13 -23.86 -17.11
C ASP A 11 11.21 -22.76 -16.57
N VAL A 12 11.70 -21.99 -15.60
CA VAL A 12 10.96 -20.91 -14.93
C VAL A 12 11.87 -19.67 -14.81
N GLU A 13 11.47 -18.58 -15.45
CA GLU A 13 12.18 -17.29 -15.35
C GLU A 13 11.98 -16.59 -13.99
N GLY A 14 12.91 -15.70 -13.66
CA GLY A 14 12.84 -14.82 -12.50
C GLY A 14 13.73 -15.24 -11.33
N VAL A 15 14.18 -14.24 -10.58
CA VAL A 15 15.03 -14.37 -9.39
C VAL A 15 14.61 -13.33 -8.34
N ASP A 16 15.34 -13.27 -7.22
CA ASP A 16 15.14 -12.25 -6.18
C ASP A 16 15.39 -10.83 -6.70
N VAL A 17 14.52 -9.89 -6.31
CA VAL A 17 14.71 -8.44 -6.53
C VAL A 17 14.62 -7.72 -5.20
N LYS A 18 15.63 -6.88 -4.88
CA LYS A 18 15.77 -6.29 -3.55
C LYS A 18 15.98 -4.78 -3.61
N ASN A 19 15.08 -4.04 -2.99
CA ASN A 19 15.27 -2.66 -2.51
C ASN A 19 14.30 -2.42 -1.35
N ALA A 20 14.73 -2.70 -0.11
CA ALA A 20 13.89 -2.57 1.08
C ALA A 20 12.47 -3.15 0.86
N CYS A 21 11.43 -2.45 1.35
CA CYS A 21 10.04 -2.86 1.19
C CYS A 21 9.49 -2.76 -0.25
N PHE A 22 10.27 -2.27 -1.23
CA PHE A 22 9.82 -2.11 -2.62
C PHE A 22 10.00 -3.38 -3.46
N GLY A 23 10.79 -4.36 -3.01
CA GLY A 23 11.16 -5.56 -3.79
C GLY A 23 9.97 -6.34 -4.36
N GLY A 24 8.89 -6.51 -3.58
CA GLY A 24 7.67 -7.17 -4.05
C GLY A 24 6.98 -6.43 -5.20
N THR A 25 7.04 -5.10 -5.22
CA THR A 25 6.50 -4.27 -6.31
C THR A 25 7.38 -4.26 -7.54
N ALA A 26 8.70 -4.29 -7.36
CA ALA A 26 9.61 -4.49 -8.49
C ALA A 26 9.35 -5.85 -9.17
N ALA A 27 9.26 -6.93 -8.38
CA ALA A 27 8.95 -8.27 -8.89
C ALA A 27 7.56 -8.33 -9.58
N LEU A 28 6.55 -7.68 -9.00
CA LEU A 28 5.23 -7.53 -9.63
C LEU A 28 5.31 -6.87 -11.01
N PHE A 29 6.06 -5.76 -11.13
CA PHE A 29 6.19 -5.07 -12.41
C PHE A 29 7.00 -5.88 -13.43
N HIS A 30 8.05 -6.57 -13.01
CA HIS A 30 8.78 -7.48 -13.88
C HIS A 30 7.88 -8.60 -14.41
N ALA A 31 7.05 -9.20 -13.55
CA ALA A 31 6.11 -10.24 -13.94
C ALA A 31 5.05 -9.74 -14.95
N ILE A 32 4.48 -8.55 -14.72
CA ILE A 32 3.53 -7.98 -15.69
C ILE A 32 4.23 -7.66 -17.02
N ASN A 33 5.46 -7.13 -16.98
CA ASN A 33 6.21 -6.85 -18.20
C ASN A 33 6.54 -8.14 -18.96
N TRP A 34 6.90 -9.23 -18.27
CA TRP A 34 7.11 -10.54 -18.89
C TRP A 34 5.84 -11.05 -19.55
N LEU A 35 4.70 -11.00 -18.86
CA LEU A 35 3.38 -11.39 -19.40
C LEU A 35 2.98 -10.60 -20.66
N GLU A 36 3.41 -9.34 -20.77
CA GLU A 36 3.13 -8.47 -21.92
C GLU A 36 4.26 -8.47 -22.98
N SER A 37 5.30 -9.28 -22.79
CA SER A 37 6.47 -9.34 -23.69
C SER A 37 6.32 -10.41 -24.77
N SER A 38 7.18 -10.34 -25.79
CA SER A 38 7.34 -11.41 -26.79
C SER A 38 7.93 -12.70 -26.21
N SER A 39 8.49 -12.67 -25.00
CA SER A 39 9.02 -13.85 -24.31
C SER A 39 7.96 -14.61 -23.52
N TRP A 40 6.73 -14.09 -23.45
CA TRP A 40 5.65 -14.80 -22.77
C TRP A 40 5.30 -16.09 -23.51
N ASP A 41 5.30 -17.19 -22.78
CA ASP A 41 5.10 -18.54 -23.31
C ASP A 41 3.68 -19.10 -23.05
N GLY A 42 2.76 -18.24 -22.64
CA GLY A 42 1.37 -18.61 -22.31
C GLY A 42 1.15 -19.07 -20.87
N ARG A 43 2.20 -19.25 -20.05
CA ARG A 43 2.06 -19.64 -18.63
C ARG A 43 1.74 -18.44 -17.73
N LEU A 44 1.35 -18.73 -16.48
CA LEU A 44 1.10 -17.72 -15.46
C LEU A 44 2.41 -17.26 -14.81
N ALA A 45 2.45 -16.03 -14.31
CA ALA A 45 3.55 -15.56 -13.47
C ALA A 45 3.17 -15.65 -11.98
N LEU A 46 4.13 -16.04 -11.14
CA LEU A 46 3.97 -16.10 -9.68
C LEU A 46 4.94 -15.13 -9.03
N VAL A 47 4.41 -14.20 -8.24
CA VAL A 47 5.21 -13.22 -7.47
C VAL A 47 5.03 -13.50 -5.99
N VAL A 48 6.14 -13.59 -5.26
CA VAL A 48 6.13 -13.78 -3.81
C VAL A 48 6.83 -12.59 -3.15
N ALA A 49 6.11 -11.91 -2.27
CA ALA A 49 6.66 -10.89 -1.37
C ALA A 49 6.63 -11.45 0.04
N ALA A 50 7.77 -11.52 0.73
CA ALA A 50 7.87 -12.17 2.04
C ALA A 50 9.00 -11.57 2.87
N ASP A 51 8.72 -11.28 4.14
CA ASP A 51 9.69 -10.68 5.05
C ASP A 51 9.40 -10.99 6.52
N VAL A 52 10.45 -10.85 7.32
CA VAL A 52 10.41 -10.80 8.79
C VAL A 52 11.04 -9.47 9.23
N ALA A 53 10.21 -8.53 9.65
CA ALA A 53 10.62 -7.21 10.10
C ALA A 53 10.93 -7.20 11.60
N VAL A 54 12.22 -7.14 11.93
CA VAL A 54 12.71 -7.08 13.32
C VAL A 54 13.65 -5.90 13.53
N TYR A 55 13.60 -5.34 14.74
CA TYR A 55 14.32 -4.11 15.09
C TYR A 55 15.03 -4.26 16.43
N GLY A 56 16.28 -3.77 16.49
CA GLY A 56 17.09 -3.81 17.70
C GLY A 56 16.63 -2.82 18.77
N SER A 57 16.24 -1.60 18.36
CA SER A 57 15.84 -0.54 19.29
C SER A 57 14.48 -0.81 19.92
N LYS A 58 14.35 -0.54 21.23
CA LYS A 58 13.09 -0.71 21.97
C LYS A 58 11.95 0.15 21.39
N ALA A 59 12.27 1.32 20.84
CA ALA A 59 11.28 2.24 20.26
C ALA A 59 10.73 1.76 18.90
N ALA A 60 11.55 1.11 18.07
CA ALA A 60 11.11 0.61 16.77
C ALA A 60 10.56 -0.82 16.83
N ARG A 61 10.91 -1.61 17.86
CA ARG A 61 10.44 -3.00 18.01
C ARG A 61 8.92 -3.18 17.87
N PRO A 62 8.04 -2.29 18.39
CA PRO A 62 6.59 -2.43 18.23
C PRO A 62 6.08 -2.28 16.79
N THR A 63 6.90 -1.77 15.86
CA THR A 63 6.52 -1.66 14.43
C THR A 63 6.97 -2.87 13.61
N GLY A 64 7.54 -3.90 14.24
CA GLY A 64 7.88 -5.17 13.60
C GLY A 64 6.65 -5.95 13.13
N GLY A 65 6.91 -7.06 12.45
CA GLY A 65 5.88 -7.95 11.91
C GLY A 65 6.50 -9.00 10.99
N ALA A 66 5.71 -9.95 10.54
CA ALA A 66 6.17 -10.97 9.59
C ALA A 66 4.99 -11.43 8.74
N GLY A 67 5.26 -11.73 7.48
CA GLY A 67 4.25 -12.26 6.57
C GLY A 67 4.77 -12.46 5.16
N ALA A 68 3.96 -13.17 4.37
CA ALA A 68 4.20 -13.39 2.96
C ALA A 68 2.88 -13.27 2.19
N VAL A 69 2.93 -12.69 1.00
CA VAL A 69 1.84 -12.70 0.02
C VAL A 69 2.35 -13.27 -1.29
N ALA A 70 1.64 -14.26 -1.82
CA ALA A 70 1.85 -14.81 -3.15
C ALA A 70 0.74 -14.30 -4.09
N MET A 71 1.13 -13.79 -5.26
CA MET A 71 0.23 -13.24 -6.27
C MET A 71 0.42 -14.03 -7.57
N LEU A 72 -0.68 -14.61 -8.07
CA LEU A 72 -0.70 -15.26 -9.37
C LEU A 72 -1.22 -14.28 -10.41
N LEU A 73 -0.48 -14.12 -11.50
CA LEU A 73 -0.74 -13.15 -12.56
C LEU A 73 -0.95 -13.86 -13.90
N GLY A 74 -1.87 -13.32 -14.69
CA GLY A 74 -2.16 -13.81 -16.03
C GLY A 74 -3.17 -12.94 -16.75
N PRO A 75 -3.49 -13.27 -18.01
CA PRO A 75 -4.56 -12.63 -18.76
C PRO A 75 -5.91 -12.83 -18.07
N ASP A 76 -6.87 -11.99 -18.44
CA ASP A 76 -8.25 -12.06 -17.94
C ASP A 76 -8.42 -12.02 -16.42
N ALA A 77 -7.48 -11.35 -15.73
CA ALA A 77 -7.54 -11.17 -14.28
C ALA A 77 -8.77 -10.33 -13.85
N PRO A 78 -9.37 -10.61 -12.68
CA PRO A 78 -10.43 -9.78 -12.10
C PRO A 78 -9.89 -8.49 -11.46
N LEU A 79 -8.59 -8.42 -11.15
CA LEU A 79 -7.90 -7.20 -10.74
C LEU A 79 -7.00 -6.77 -11.91
N VAL A 80 -7.39 -5.70 -12.60
CA VAL A 80 -6.77 -5.28 -13.87
C VAL A 80 -5.96 -4.02 -13.64
N PHE A 81 -4.66 -4.05 -13.88
CA PHE A 81 -3.80 -2.87 -13.76
C PHE A 81 -4.15 -1.82 -14.82
N ASP A 82 -4.23 -0.55 -14.43
CA ASP A 82 -4.37 0.54 -15.40
C ASP A 82 -3.04 0.72 -16.17
N ARG A 83 -3.05 0.40 -17.46
CA ARG A 83 -1.85 0.37 -18.31
C ARG A 83 -1.22 1.75 -18.46
N GLY A 84 0.12 1.80 -18.35
CA GLY A 84 0.89 3.05 -18.47
C GLY A 84 0.83 3.96 -17.23
N LEU A 85 0.01 3.66 -16.22
CA LEU A 85 -0.17 4.48 -15.02
C LEU A 85 0.71 4.07 -13.83
N ARG A 86 1.97 3.68 -14.09
CA ARG A 86 2.98 3.43 -13.05
C ARG A 86 3.86 4.67 -12.85
N ALA A 87 3.74 5.36 -11.73
CA ALA A 87 4.53 6.53 -11.40
C ALA A 87 5.64 6.16 -10.41
N HIS A 88 6.90 6.44 -10.74
CA HIS A 88 8.05 6.05 -9.92
C HIS A 88 8.76 7.27 -9.35
N THR A 89 9.33 7.14 -8.16
CA THR A 89 10.33 8.07 -7.62
C THR A 89 11.46 7.26 -7.00
N VAL A 90 12.69 7.52 -7.41
CA VAL A 90 13.89 6.87 -6.88
C VAL A 90 14.89 7.97 -6.56
N ARG A 91 15.44 7.96 -5.35
CA ARG A 91 16.41 8.96 -4.88
C ARG A 91 17.43 8.28 -3.98
N HIS A 92 18.68 8.74 -3.99
CA HIS A 92 19.67 8.26 -3.03
C HIS A 92 19.40 8.88 -1.64
N ARG A 93 19.18 8.03 -0.63
CA ARG A 93 18.90 8.38 0.77
C ARG A 93 19.48 7.31 1.71
N TYR A 94 19.75 7.71 2.95
CA TYR A 94 20.17 6.83 4.04
C TYR A 94 19.15 6.86 5.19
N ASP A 95 17.87 6.84 4.87
CA ASP A 95 16.78 6.89 5.84
C ASP A 95 16.65 5.59 6.64
N PHE A 96 16.78 4.45 5.96
CA PHE A 96 16.82 3.12 6.55
C PHE A 96 17.61 2.17 5.65
N TYR A 97 18.56 1.44 6.23
CA TYR A 97 19.42 0.50 5.50
C TYR A 97 20.03 -0.55 6.43
N LYS A 98 20.56 -1.64 5.86
CA LYS A 98 21.18 -2.76 6.61
C LYS A 98 22.65 -2.93 6.20
N PRO A 99 23.57 -2.11 6.73
CA PRO A 99 24.98 -2.17 6.33
C PRO A 99 25.76 -3.25 7.08
N ASP A 100 25.31 -3.63 8.28
CA ASP A 100 25.95 -4.63 9.11
C ASP A 100 25.45 -6.03 8.73
N MET A 101 26.28 -6.78 8.01
CA MET A 101 25.97 -8.14 7.56
C MET A 101 25.95 -9.17 8.70
N SER A 102 26.45 -8.80 9.89
CA SER A 102 26.43 -9.65 11.08
C SER A 102 25.13 -9.53 11.90
N SER A 103 24.29 -8.55 11.55
CA SER A 103 23.08 -8.21 12.29
C SER A 103 21.87 -8.18 11.37
N GLU A 104 20.75 -8.69 11.85
CA GLU A 104 19.48 -8.56 11.14
C GLU A 104 18.87 -7.15 11.24
N TYR A 105 19.31 -6.39 12.25
CA TYR A 105 18.72 -5.12 12.59
C TYR A 105 19.19 -4.01 11.65
N PRO A 106 18.26 -3.15 11.19
CA PRO A 106 18.59 -2.02 10.34
C PRO A 106 19.17 -0.85 11.15
N LEU A 107 19.98 -0.03 10.47
CA LEU A 107 20.18 1.36 10.87
C LEU A 107 19.00 2.17 10.36
N VAL A 108 18.42 3.00 11.22
CA VAL A 108 17.22 3.79 10.92
C VAL A 108 17.35 5.19 11.49
N ASP A 109 17.19 6.18 10.60
CA ASP A 109 16.87 7.55 10.97
C ASP A 109 15.35 7.72 10.82
N GLY A 110 14.65 7.66 11.96
CA GLY A 110 13.18 7.68 11.98
C GLY A 110 12.59 8.99 11.46
N GLN A 111 13.25 10.12 11.69
CA GLN A 111 12.76 11.42 11.20
C GLN A 111 12.97 11.53 9.70
N LEU A 112 14.16 11.17 9.20
CA LEU A 112 14.46 11.16 7.78
C LEU A 112 13.57 10.16 7.03
N SER A 113 13.29 8.98 7.60
CA SER A 113 12.39 7.97 7.01
C SER A 113 10.98 8.51 6.77
N MET A 114 10.45 9.31 7.71
CA MET A 114 9.15 9.95 7.55
C MET A 114 9.15 11.00 6.44
N GLN A 115 10.21 11.81 6.37
CA GLN A 115 10.38 12.83 5.34
C GLN A 115 10.53 12.20 3.95
N CYS A 116 11.36 11.18 3.79
CA CYS A 116 11.55 10.47 2.53
C CYS A 116 10.27 9.77 2.07
N TYR A 117 9.50 9.17 2.99
CA TYR A 117 8.20 8.58 2.65
C TYR A 117 7.22 9.62 2.11
N GLN A 118 7.12 10.78 2.76
CA GLN A 118 6.24 11.89 2.33
C GLN A 118 6.70 12.46 0.98
N GLU A 119 7.98 12.77 0.83
CA GLU A 119 8.60 13.29 -0.40
C GLU A 119 8.31 12.37 -1.59
N ALA A 120 8.52 11.06 -1.40
CA ALA A 120 8.30 10.04 -2.41
C ALA A 120 6.82 9.86 -2.77
N LEU A 121 5.93 9.94 -1.77
CA LEU A 121 4.49 9.80 -1.96
C LEU A 121 3.95 10.93 -2.83
N LEU A 122 4.25 12.17 -2.46
CA LEU A 122 3.76 13.35 -3.18
C LEU A 122 4.37 13.44 -4.58
N SER A 123 5.66 13.08 -4.74
CA SER A 123 6.31 13.01 -6.05
C SER A 123 5.67 11.95 -6.95
N CYS A 124 5.39 10.75 -6.42
CA CYS A 124 4.70 9.71 -7.19
C CYS A 124 3.29 10.15 -7.57
N TYR A 125 2.58 10.84 -6.67
CA TYR A 125 1.23 11.32 -6.96
C TYR A 125 1.20 12.37 -8.08
N ASP A 126 2.14 13.32 -8.08
CA ASP A 126 2.28 14.29 -9.18
C ASP A 126 2.52 13.61 -10.52
N ILE A 127 3.43 12.64 -10.56
CA ILE A 127 3.74 11.90 -11.78
C ILE A 127 2.53 11.07 -12.22
N TYR A 128 1.80 10.47 -11.28
CA TYR A 128 0.59 9.70 -11.56
C TYR A 128 -0.51 10.58 -12.17
N LYS A 129 -0.82 11.74 -11.56
CA LYS A 129 -1.76 12.73 -12.09
C LYS A 129 -1.39 13.17 -13.51
N LYS A 130 -0.10 13.47 -13.75
CA LYS A 130 0.40 13.82 -15.09
C LYS A 130 0.19 12.69 -16.11
N LYS A 131 0.41 11.43 -15.72
CA LYS A 131 0.22 10.27 -16.61
C LYS A 131 -1.26 10.05 -16.95
N VAL A 132 -2.15 10.19 -15.97
CA VAL A 132 -3.61 10.11 -16.16
C VAL A 132 -4.07 11.20 -17.14
N SER A 133 -3.68 12.45 -16.89
CA SER A 133 -4.01 13.58 -17.76
C SER A 133 -3.47 13.39 -19.18
N LYS A 134 -2.21 12.93 -19.33
CA LYS A 134 -1.60 12.65 -20.64
C LYS A 134 -2.33 11.56 -21.44
N GLN A 135 -3.02 10.63 -20.77
CA GLN A 135 -3.85 9.61 -21.42
C GLN A 135 -5.26 10.11 -21.77
N GLY A 136 -5.59 11.38 -21.50
CA GLY A 136 -6.94 11.92 -21.73
C GLY A 136 -7.98 11.36 -20.77
N LEU A 137 -7.55 10.78 -19.65
CA LEU A 137 -8.42 10.13 -18.66
C LEU A 137 -8.96 11.10 -17.61
N GLY A 138 -8.56 12.36 -17.69
CA GLY A 138 -8.98 13.40 -16.76
C GLY A 138 -7.96 13.72 -15.68
N ASN A 139 -8.46 14.20 -14.53
CA ASN A 139 -7.64 14.55 -13.37
C ASN A 139 -7.80 13.50 -12.28
N ALA A 140 -6.71 12.82 -11.91
CA ALA A 140 -6.75 11.90 -10.78
C ALA A 140 -6.85 12.66 -9.46
N VAL A 141 -7.83 12.25 -8.66
CA VAL A 141 -8.13 12.85 -7.36
C VAL A 141 -8.44 11.77 -6.33
N VAL A 142 -8.08 12.02 -5.07
CA VAL A 142 -8.40 11.16 -3.93
C VAL A 142 -9.59 11.67 -3.12
N ILE A 143 -9.86 12.98 -3.19
CA ILE A 143 -11.07 13.64 -2.69
C ILE A 143 -11.84 14.22 -3.88
N LYS A 144 -13.18 14.17 -3.85
CA LYS A 144 -13.97 14.67 -4.99
C LYS A 144 -14.03 16.18 -4.97
N HIS A 145 -13.86 16.83 -6.12
CA HIS A 145 -14.19 18.24 -6.25
C HIS A 145 -15.44 18.40 -7.12
N CYS A 146 -16.47 19.02 -6.56
CA CYS A 146 -17.70 19.27 -7.29
C CYS A 146 -17.58 20.56 -8.08
N ASN A 147 -16.83 20.54 -9.18
CA ASN A 147 -17.01 21.53 -10.24
C ASN A 147 -17.40 20.80 -11.52
N ARG A 148 -18.71 20.53 -11.66
CA ARG A 148 -19.26 19.92 -12.88
C ARG A 148 -19.21 20.88 -14.09
N ASP A 149 -18.90 22.15 -13.86
CA ASP A 149 -18.93 23.18 -14.89
C ASP A 149 -17.62 23.31 -15.70
N SER A 150 -16.52 22.64 -15.29
CA SER A 150 -15.25 22.71 -16.03
C SER A 150 -15.15 21.75 -17.22
N GLY A 151 -16.09 20.80 -17.37
CA GLY A 151 -16.03 19.78 -18.43
C GLY A 151 -14.87 18.77 -18.30
N ASP A 152 -14.05 18.88 -17.25
CA ASP A 152 -12.96 17.95 -16.98
C ASP A 152 -13.52 16.65 -16.39
N SER A 153 -13.29 15.53 -17.09
CA SER A 153 -13.52 14.20 -16.52
C SER A 153 -12.63 14.02 -15.28
N GLU A 154 -13.18 13.54 -14.16
CA GLU A 154 -12.37 13.12 -13.00
C GLU A 154 -11.97 11.65 -13.15
N PHE A 155 -10.70 11.35 -12.91
CA PHE A 155 -10.22 9.98 -12.81
C PHE A 155 -10.32 9.51 -11.36
N GLU A 156 -11.50 9.07 -10.97
CA GLU A 156 -11.81 8.74 -9.58
C GLU A 156 -10.99 7.55 -9.06
N VAL A 157 -10.49 7.72 -7.82
CA VAL A 157 -9.89 6.68 -6.99
C VAL A 157 -10.84 6.38 -5.83
N ASP A 158 -11.38 5.16 -5.82
CA ASP A 158 -12.37 4.72 -4.82
C ASP A 158 -11.70 4.25 -3.53
N TYR A 159 -10.62 3.48 -3.65
CA TYR A 159 -9.88 2.92 -2.51
C TYR A 159 -8.39 3.18 -2.63
N LEU A 160 -7.70 3.25 -1.49
CA LEU A 160 -6.25 3.40 -1.44
C LEU A 160 -5.60 2.36 -0.53
N CYS A 161 -4.53 1.74 -1.04
CA CYS A 161 -3.65 0.85 -0.29
C CYS A 161 -2.24 1.45 -0.28
N PHE A 162 -1.62 1.44 0.90
CA PHE A 162 -0.28 1.98 1.09
C PHE A 162 0.64 0.90 1.65
N HIS A 163 1.94 0.99 1.39
CA HIS A 163 2.92 0.38 2.26
C HIS A 163 2.68 0.88 3.70
N SER A 164 2.42 -0.03 4.63
CA SER A 164 2.03 0.30 6.00
C SER A 164 3.06 -0.19 7.00
N PRO A 165 4.10 0.59 7.31
CA PRO A 165 5.01 0.28 8.42
C PRO A 165 4.31 0.43 9.77
N PHE A 166 3.38 1.39 9.88
CA PHE A 166 2.43 1.53 10.97
C PHE A 166 1.25 2.42 10.55
N VAL A 167 0.08 2.18 11.14
CA VAL A 167 -1.21 2.75 10.69
C VAL A 167 -1.24 4.28 10.75
N ARG A 168 -0.59 4.89 11.74
CA ARG A 168 -0.55 6.36 11.87
C ARG A 168 0.14 7.04 10.68
N LEU A 169 1.17 6.43 10.09
CA LEU A 169 1.80 6.95 8.87
C LEU A 169 0.82 6.91 7.69
N VAL A 170 0.04 5.83 7.56
CA VAL A 170 -0.95 5.71 6.48
C VAL A 170 -2.04 6.78 6.60
N ARG A 171 -2.48 7.10 7.82
CA ARG A 171 -3.45 8.20 8.04
C ARG A 171 -2.88 9.56 7.63
N LYS A 172 -1.62 9.84 7.96
CA LYS A 172 -0.92 11.05 7.47
C LYS A 172 -0.80 11.06 5.95
N ALA A 173 -0.40 9.94 5.36
CA ALA A 173 -0.22 9.79 3.92
C ALA A 173 -1.49 10.13 3.13
N TYR A 174 -2.64 9.61 3.56
CA TYR A 174 -3.92 9.96 2.96
C TYR A 174 -4.23 11.46 3.08
N GLY A 175 -4.04 12.02 4.28
CA GLY A 175 -4.23 13.44 4.53
C GLY A 175 -3.34 14.34 3.65
N TRP A 176 -2.07 13.98 3.44
CA TRP A 176 -1.17 14.72 2.56
C TRP A 176 -1.59 14.68 1.08
N LEU A 177 -2.15 13.55 0.61
CA LEU A 177 -2.71 13.46 -0.74
C LEU A 177 -3.94 14.35 -0.89
N ALA A 178 -4.83 14.36 0.10
CA ALA A 178 -6.01 15.22 0.11
C ALA A 178 -5.61 16.70 0.10
N LEU A 179 -4.66 17.12 0.94
CA LEU A 179 -4.12 18.48 0.94
C LEU A 179 -3.55 18.86 -0.42
N LYS A 180 -2.85 17.94 -1.08
CA LYS A 180 -2.29 18.17 -2.41
C LYS A 180 -3.36 18.35 -3.48
N ASP A 181 -4.49 17.64 -3.38
CA ASP A 181 -5.63 17.89 -4.25
C ASP A 181 -6.24 19.27 -3.99
N VAL A 182 -6.42 19.66 -2.73
CA VAL A 182 -6.91 21.00 -2.36
C VAL A 182 -6.04 22.11 -2.94
N HIS A 183 -4.71 21.99 -2.85
CA HIS A 183 -3.80 22.96 -3.46
C HIS A 183 -3.92 23.02 -4.99
N CYS A 184 -4.11 21.87 -5.66
CA CYS A 184 -4.34 21.87 -7.11
C CYS A 184 -5.67 22.57 -7.49
N ILE A 185 -6.71 22.38 -6.68
CA ILE A 185 -8.02 23.03 -6.86
C ILE A 185 -7.87 24.54 -6.72
N THR A 186 -7.27 25.02 -5.62
CA THR A 186 -7.11 26.47 -5.37
C THR A 186 -6.30 27.16 -6.46
N GLU A 187 -5.16 26.58 -6.85
CA GLU A 187 -4.33 27.12 -7.94
C GLU A 187 -5.09 27.22 -9.28
N THR A 188 -5.99 26.28 -9.54
CA THR A 188 -6.80 26.26 -10.78
C THR A 188 -7.87 27.34 -10.74
N CYS A 189 -8.58 27.48 -9.61
CA CYS A 189 -9.57 28.54 -9.41
C CYS A 189 -8.94 29.94 -9.56
N GLU A 190 -7.80 30.19 -8.93
CA GLU A 190 -7.10 31.48 -9.03
C GLU A 190 -6.68 31.82 -10.47
N LYS A 191 -6.26 30.81 -11.27
CA LYS A 191 -5.90 31.02 -12.67
C LYS A 191 -7.10 31.38 -13.54
N LEU A 192 -8.25 30.74 -13.30
CA LEU A 192 -9.50 31.02 -14.02
C LEU A 192 -10.04 32.42 -13.72
N GLU A 193 -9.96 32.86 -12.46
CA GLU A 193 -10.34 34.22 -12.06
C GLU A 193 -9.45 35.27 -12.72
N LYS A 194 -8.13 35.07 -12.69
CA LYS A 194 -7.18 35.97 -13.38
C LYS A 194 -7.43 36.03 -14.88
N HIS A 195 -7.69 34.90 -15.54
CA HIS A 195 -8.05 34.85 -16.96
C HIS A 195 -9.37 35.57 -17.27
N SER A 196 -10.38 35.41 -16.41
CA SER A 196 -11.68 36.08 -16.56
C SER A 196 -11.57 37.60 -16.37
N ALA A 197 -10.75 38.04 -15.41
CA ALA A 197 -10.46 39.45 -15.17
C ALA A 197 -9.68 40.10 -16.33
N LEU A 198 -8.78 39.36 -16.98
CA LEU A 198 -8.01 39.82 -18.14
C LEU A 198 -8.84 39.88 -19.44
N ASN A 199 -9.86 39.02 -19.59
CA ASN A 199 -10.67 38.92 -20.80
C ASN A 199 -11.94 39.80 -20.81
N GLY A 200 -12.12 40.69 -19.82
CA GLY A 200 -13.07 41.80 -19.92
C GLY A 200 -14.54 41.40 -20.16
N VAL A 201 -15.04 40.37 -19.49
CA VAL A 201 -16.49 40.12 -19.48
C VAL A 201 -17.15 41.18 -18.59
N ILE A 202 -17.89 42.10 -19.22
CA ILE A 202 -18.74 43.09 -18.55
C ILE A 202 -19.78 42.34 -17.72
N GLN A 203 -19.57 42.22 -16.41
CA GLN A 203 -20.64 41.82 -15.48
C GLN A 203 -21.48 43.05 -15.12
N SER A 204 -22.80 42.90 -15.18
CA SER A 204 -23.76 43.92 -14.77
C SER A 204 -23.65 44.21 -13.26
N PRO A 205 -24.12 45.38 -12.76
CA PRO A 205 -23.69 45.93 -11.46
C PRO A 205 -24.27 45.24 -10.20
N HIS A 206 -24.70 43.97 -10.27
CA HIS A 206 -25.35 43.29 -9.14
C HIS A 206 -24.66 42.03 -8.61
N SER A 207 -23.41 41.74 -8.98
CA SER A 207 -22.66 40.66 -8.33
C SER A 207 -21.75 41.21 -7.23
N THR A 208 -22.18 40.97 -5.99
CA THR A 208 -21.37 41.07 -4.77
C THR A 208 -20.02 40.36 -4.95
N VAL A 209 -18.95 40.99 -4.45
CA VAL A 209 -17.60 40.42 -4.34
C VAL A 209 -17.70 39.02 -3.71
N ARG A 210 -17.48 37.97 -4.51
CA ARG A 210 -17.36 36.60 -4.00
C ARG A 210 -16.03 36.50 -3.27
N ASN A 211 -16.08 36.27 -1.97
CA ASN A 211 -14.89 35.87 -1.21
C ASN A 211 -14.44 34.49 -1.72
N ASN A 212 -13.15 34.13 -1.55
CA ASN A 212 -12.59 32.80 -1.84
C ASN A 212 -13.38 31.62 -1.21
N ARG A 213 -14.34 31.89 -0.32
CA ARG A 213 -15.25 30.92 0.30
C ARG A 213 -16.48 30.55 -0.55
N ASP A 214 -16.85 31.37 -1.53
CA ASP A 214 -18.09 31.18 -2.32
C ASP A 214 -17.87 30.45 -3.68
N ILE A 215 -16.65 29.96 -3.94
CA ILE A 215 -16.33 29.16 -5.14
C ILE A 215 -16.87 27.72 -5.01
N LEU A 216 -17.24 27.30 -3.79
CA LEU A 216 -17.83 26.00 -3.50
C LEU A 216 -19.35 26.14 -3.56
N CYS A 217 -19.98 25.84 -4.70
CA CYS A 217 -21.44 25.79 -4.77
C CYS A 217 -21.98 24.53 -5.48
N THR A 218 -22.58 23.70 -4.62
CA THR A 218 -23.88 23.01 -4.76
C THR A 218 -24.00 21.88 -5.77
N ASN A 219 -23.43 20.72 -5.41
CA ASN A 219 -24.08 19.39 -5.44
C ASN A 219 -23.07 18.27 -5.12
N GLY A 220 -22.17 18.51 -4.17
CA GLY A 220 -21.18 17.53 -3.75
C GLY A 220 -21.58 16.63 -2.60
N ASN A 221 -20.83 15.54 -2.45
CA ASN A 221 -20.86 14.77 -1.22
C ASN A 221 -20.36 15.69 -0.09
N ARG A 222 -21.23 16.01 0.89
CA ARG A 222 -20.96 17.00 1.96
C ARG A 222 -19.63 16.78 2.69
N VAL A 223 -19.14 15.55 2.72
CA VAL A 223 -17.86 15.19 3.36
C VAL A 223 -16.68 15.81 2.64
N ASP A 224 -16.60 15.70 1.30
CA ASP A 224 -15.47 16.23 0.53
C ASP A 224 -15.38 17.77 0.60
N GLU A 225 -16.53 18.46 0.60
CA GLU A 225 -16.61 19.93 0.71
C GLU A 225 -16.05 20.43 2.05
N ASN A 226 -16.43 19.77 3.16
CA ASN A 226 -15.90 20.10 4.49
C ASN A 226 -14.38 19.88 4.55
N VAL A 227 -13.89 18.80 3.91
CA VAL A 227 -12.45 18.54 3.84
C VAL A 227 -11.69 19.65 3.13
N ILE A 228 -12.20 20.07 1.97
CA ILE A 228 -11.61 21.16 1.19
C ILE A 228 -11.57 22.45 2.02
N GLN A 229 -12.70 22.82 2.63
CA GLN A 229 -12.82 24.08 3.37
C GLN A 229 -11.89 24.15 4.59
N ASP A 230 -11.77 23.05 5.33
CA ASP A 230 -10.87 22.95 6.48
C ASP A 230 -9.40 23.03 6.05
N LEU A 231 -9.00 22.32 5.00
CA LEU A 231 -7.60 22.30 4.54
C LEU A 231 -7.18 23.62 3.88
N MET A 232 -8.12 24.36 3.28
CA MET A 232 -7.88 25.73 2.78
C MET A 232 -7.56 26.74 3.90
N THR A 233 -7.72 26.38 5.18
CA THR A 233 -7.33 27.26 6.29
C THR A 233 -5.81 27.34 6.51
N LEU A 234 -5.05 26.40 5.95
CA LEU A 234 -3.59 26.40 6.04
C LEU A 234 -2.99 27.56 5.24
N THR A 235 -2.13 28.35 5.87
CA THR A 235 -1.47 29.50 5.24
C THR A 235 -0.07 29.20 4.74
N GLY A 236 0.53 28.08 5.18
CA GLY A 236 1.89 27.68 4.86
C GLY A 236 2.91 28.04 5.95
N ASP A 237 2.50 28.77 6.98
CA ASP A 237 3.34 29.13 8.13
C ASP A 237 3.30 28.07 9.25
N GLU A 238 2.43 27.07 9.13
CA GLU A 238 2.22 26.04 10.13
C GLU A 238 3.40 25.06 10.22
N SER A 239 3.62 24.53 11.43
CA SER A 239 4.57 23.43 11.59
C SER A 239 4.08 22.17 10.87
N GLN A 240 4.99 21.32 10.40
CA GLN A 240 4.61 20.03 9.78
C GLN A 240 3.72 19.18 10.71
N ARG A 241 3.89 19.31 12.03
CA ARG A 241 3.06 18.61 13.01
C ARG A 241 1.62 19.10 12.99
N ASP A 242 1.40 20.39 12.86
CA ASP A 242 0.06 20.99 12.84
C ASP A 242 -0.65 20.66 11.52
N VAL A 243 0.08 20.72 10.41
CA VAL A 243 -0.39 20.23 9.09
C VAL A 243 -0.83 18.77 9.20
N ASP A 244 0.01 17.90 9.78
CA ASP A 244 -0.34 16.48 9.96
C ASP A 244 -1.60 16.28 10.80
N ILE A 245 -1.75 17.03 11.89
CA ILE A 245 -2.91 16.93 12.79
C ILE A 245 -4.18 17.35 12.06
N LEU A 246 -4.15 18.49 11.37
CA LEU A 246 -5.30 18.99 10.64
C LEU A 246 -5.69 18.02 9.52
N CYS A 247 -4.73 17.60 8.70
CA CYS A 247 -4.94 16.61 7.64
C CYS A 247 -5.62 15.34 8.19
N MET A 248 -5.06 14.73 9.24
CA MET A 248 -5.62 13.49 9.80
C MET A 248 -7.01 13.67 10.44
N LYS A 249 -7.29 14.85 11.02
CA LYS A 249 -8.57 15.18 11.65
C LYS A 249 -9.63 15.37 10.58
N THR A 250 -9.35 16.23 9.62
CA THR A 250 -10.29 16.63 8.58
C THR A 250 -10.61 15.46 7.64
N THR A 251 -9.63 14.63 7.27
CA THR A 251 -9.88 13.48 6.38
C THR A 251 -10.39 12.22 7.11
N THR A 252 -10.91 12.32 8.34
CA THR A 252 -11.25 11.14 9.16
C THR A 252 -12.29 10.23 8.50
N GLU A 253 -13.39 10.80 8.03
CA GLU A 253 -14.49 10.03 7.45
C GLU A 253 -14.08 9.38 6.13
N LEU A 254 -13.45 10.16 5.24
CA LEU A 254 -12.93 9.63 3.97
C LEU A 254 -11.84 8.56 4.18
N PHE A 255 -11.01 8.70 5.20
CA PHE A 255 -10.03 7.67 5.55
C PHE A 255 -10.71 6.37 5.98
N ALA A 256 -11.76 6.47 6.80
CA ALA A 256 -12.53 5.31 7.26
C ALA A 256 -13.22 4.59 6.10
N GLU A 257 -13.67 5.33 5.08
CA GLU A 257 -14.30 4.76 3.89
C GLU A 257 -13.27 4.18 2.91
N LYS A 258 -12.25 4.96 2.52
CA LYS A 258 -11.39 4.66 1.37
C LYS A 258 -10.12 3.87 1.71
N VAL A 259 -9.66 3.91 2.95
CA VAL A 259 -8.34 3.38 3.34
C VAL A 259 -8.42 2.35 4.46
N GLU A 260 -9.21 2.62 5.50
CA GLU A 260 -9.31 1.77 6.69
C GLU A 260 -9.69 0.31 6.42
N PRO A 261 -10.55 -0.05 5.44
CA PRO A 261 -10.81 -1.44 5.08
C PRO A 261 -9.54 -2.20 4.64
N GLY A 262 -8.54 -1.48 4.12
CA GLY A 262 -7.24 -2.03 3.75
C GLY A 262 -6.27 -2.24 4.92
N LEU A 263 -6.64 -1.93 6.17
CA LEU A 263 -5.67 -1.91 7.29
C LEU A 263 -5.84 -3.02 8.32
N VAL A 264 -6.71 -4.01 8.08
CA VAL A 264 -6.99 -5.11 9.03
C VAL A 264 -5.71 -5.87 9.39
N PHE A 265 -4.94 -6.34 8.40
CA PHE A 265 -3.69 -7.05 8.68
C PHE A 265 -2.61 -6.13 9.25
N ALA A 266 -2.46 -4.91 8.74
CA ALA A 266 -1.48 -3.95 9.25
C ALA A 266 -1.68 -3.64 10.74
N LYS A 267 -2.93 -3.47 11.19
CA LYS A 267 -3.28 -3.24 12.60
C LYS A 267 -2.97 -4.42 13.52
N ARG A 268 -3.10 -5.65 13.02
CA ARG A 268 -3.07 -6.87 13.85
C ARG A 268 -1.82 -7.73 13.70
N VAL A 269 -1.00 -7.49 12.69
CA VAL A 269 0.23 -8.24 12.38
C VAL A 269 1.47 -7.35 12.38
N GLY A 270 1.32 -6.06 12.09
CA GLY A 270 2.45 -5.11 12.01
C GLY A 270 3.10 -5.06 10.63
N ASN A 271 4.33 -4.55 10.55
CA ASN A 271 5.01 -4.33 9.28
C ASN A 271 5.50 -5.64 8.66
N MET A 272 5.05 -5.96 7.45
CA MET A 272 5.51 -7.13 6.68
C MET A 272 6.46 -6.75 5.53
N TYR A 273 7.12 -5.60 5.61
CA TYR A 273 8.00 -5.04 4.57
C TYR A 273 7.41 -5.17 3.16
N THR A 274 8.01 -6.00 2.28
CA THR A 274 7.58 -6.13 0.88
C THR A 274 6.15 -6.64 0.74
N ALA A 275 5.69 -7.45 1.69
CA ALA A 275 4.32 -7.98 1.71
C ALA A 275 3.29 -6.96 2.24
N SER A 276 3.73 -5.87 2.88
CA SER A 276 2.83 -4.95 3.61
C SER A 276 1.76 -4.33 2.71
N LEU A 277 2.13 -3.79 1.54
CA LEU A 277 1.17 -3.22 0.59
C LEU A 277 0.14 -4.26 0.11
N TYR A 278 0.60 -5.48 -0.14
CA TYR A 278 -0.26 -6.56 -0.65
C TYR A 278 -1.14 -7.18 0.43
N ALA A 279 -0.69 -7.19 1.68
CA ALA A 279 -1.53 -7.49 2.83
C ALA A 279 -2.61 -6.40 3.00
N CYS A 280 -2.32 -5.14 2.69
CA CYS A 280 -3.34 -4.10 2.66
C CYS A 280 -4.37 -4.31 1.55
N LEU A 281 -3.92 -4.63 0.33
CA LEU A 281 -4.82 -4.99 -0.77
C LEU A 281 -5.69 -6.21 -0.42
N THR A 282 -5.10 -7.23 0.20
CA THR A 282 -5.82 -8.42 0.66
C THR A 282 -6.86 -8.04 1.73
N SER A 283 -6.49 -7.19 2.69
CA SER A 283 -7.43 -6.71 3.72
C SER A 283 -8.64 -6.01 3.08
N LEU A 284 -8.41 -5.14 2.10
CA LEU A 284 -9.46 -4.42 1.38
C LEU A 284 -10.43 -5.40 0.70
N LEU A 285 -9.89 -6.36 -0.06
CA LEU A 285 -10.67 -7.35 -0.81
C LEU A 285 -11.50 -8.27 0.11
N LEU A 286 -11.00 -8.54 1.32
CA LEU A 286 -11.71 -9.34 2.32
C LEU A 286 -12.70 -8.52 3.15
N SER A 287 -12.56 -7.20 3.24
CA SER A 287 -13.37 -6.35 4.13
C SER A 287 -14.55 -5.67 3.42
N VAL A 288 -14.40 -5.29 2.15
CA VAL A 288 -15.44 -4.57 1.38
C VAL A 288 -16.29 -5.58 0.60
N SER A 289 -17.61 -5.39 0.52
CA SER A 289 -18.50 -6.29 -0.24
C SER A 289 -18.14 -6.35 -1.72
N GLU A 290 -18.47 -7.47 -2.38
CA GLU A 290 -18.21 -7.64 -3.82
C GLU A 290 -18.93 -6.58 -4.65
N GLU A 291 -20.18 -6.29 -4.31
CA GLU A 291 -20.97 -5.22 -4.92
C GLU A 291 -20.27 -3.87 -4.86
N ASN A 292 -19.71 -3.52 -3.69
CA ASN A 292 -19.01 -2.27 -3.51
C ASN A 292 -17.61 -2.27 -4.14
N LEU A 293 -17.01 -3.43 -4.43
CA LEU A 293 -15.73 -3.53 -5.12
C LEU A 293 -15.84 -3.47 -6.64
N ARG A 294 -16.92 -3.99 -7.24
CA ARG A 294 -17.04 -4.14 -8.70
C ARG A 294 -16.93 -2.79 -9.42
N GLY A 295 -16.05 -2.74 -10.42
CA GLY A 295 -15.83 -1.55 -11.25
C GLY A 295 -14.96 -0.47 -10.58
N ARG A 296 -14.66 -0.60 -9.28
CA ARG A 296 -13.89 0.37 -8.50
C ARG A 296 -12.41 0.31 -8.79
N ARG A 297 -11.76 1.45 -8.62
CA ARG A 297 -10.33 1.64 -8.75
C ARG A 297 -9.66 1.70 -7.38
N VAL A 298 -8.56 0.98 -7.26
CA VAL A 298 -7.68 0.99 -6.10
C VAL A 298 -6.36 1.64 -6.50
N LEU A 299 -5.98 2.72 -5.82
CA LEU A 299 -4.65 3.31 -5.92
C LEU A 299 -3.73 2.62 -4.92
N LEU A 300 -2.56 2.20 -5.38
CA LEU A 300 -1.55 1.51 -4.60
C LEU A 300 -0.28 2.36 -4.52
N TYR A 301 0.23 2.54 -3.31
CA TYR A 301 1.51 3.20 -3.08
C TYR A 301 2.50 2.25 -2.40
N SER A 302 3.56 1.91 -3.12
CA SER A 302 4.68 1.12 -2.62
C SER A 302 5.87 2.02 -2.32
N TYR A 303 6.51 1.79 -1.17
CA TYR A 303 7.69 2.53 -0.73
C TYR A 303 8.72 1.56 -0.17
N GLY A 304 9.99 1.75 -0.49
CA GLY A 304 11.11 1.14 0.19
C GLY A 304 12.23 2.16 0.38
N SER A 305 12.78 2.25 1.58
CA SER A 305 13.90 3.12 1.95
C SER A 305 15.15 2.91 1.11
N GLY A 306 16.03 3.92 1.08
CA GLY A 306 17.24 3.96 0.24
C GLY A 306 17.26 4.95 -0.93
N MET A 307 16.18 5.38 -1.59
CA MET A 307 14.78 4.95 -1.60
C MET A 307 14.28 4.72 -3.03
N ALA A 308 13.34 3.78 -3.17
CA ALA A 308 12.58 3.54 -4.38
C ALA A 308 11.09 3.43 -4.02
N SER A 309 10.24 4.06 -4.82
CA SER A 309 8.78 4.02 -4.64
C SER A 309 8.05 3.96 -5.97
N ALA A 310 6.81 3.50 -5.92
CA ALA A 310 5.89 3.61 -7.03
C ALA A 310 4.45 3.81 -6.57
N MET A 311 3.72 4.62 -7.31
CA MET A 311 2.27 4.72 -7.26
C MET A 311 1.68 4.18 -8.55
N PHE A 312 0.71 3.30 -8.43
CA PHE A 312 0.06 2.63 -9.56
C PHE A 312 -1.36 2.26 -9.17
N SER A 313 -2.18 1.90 -10.14
CA SER A 313 -3.58 1.60 -9.92
C SER A 313 -4.00 0.31 -10.59
N LEU A 314 -5.05 -0.28 -10.01
CA LEU A 314 -5.80 -1.36 -10.60
C LEU A 314 -7.29 -1.08 -10.50
N ARG A 315 -8.04 -1.67 -11.41
CA ARG A 315 -9.49 -1.68 -11.40
C ARG A 315 -9.98 -3.08 -11.13
N VAL A 316 -10.94 -3.20 -10.22
CA VAL A 316 -11.71 -4.43 -10.05
C VAL A 316 -12.65 -4.56 -11.25
N HIS A 317 -12.52 -5.63 -12.02
CA HIS A 317 -13.33 -5.83 -13.21
C HIS A 317 -14.83 -5.90 -12.86
N PRO A 318 -15.71 -5.22 -13.61
CA PRO A 318 -17.14 -5.14 -13.26
C PRO A 318 -17.84 -6.50 -13.25
N SER A 319 -17.44 -7.44 -14.12
CA SER A 319 -18.14 -8.73 -14.29
C SER A 319 -17.29 -9.98 -14.10
N ARG A 320 -15.94 -9.90 -13.99
CA ARG A 320 -15.13 -11.12 -13.90
C ARG A 320 -15.31 -11.77 -12.52
N PRO A 321 -15.21 -13.11 -12.41
CA PRO A 321 -15.36 -13.78 -11.12
C PRO A 321 -14.29 -13.32 -10.12
N LEU A 322 -14.74 -12.78 -8.99
CA LEU A 322 -13.89 -12.53 -7.83
C LEU A 322 -13.82 -13.75 -6.92
N SER A 323 -14.57 -14.82 -7.22
CA SER A 323 -14.63 -16.05 -6.43
C SER A 323 -13.26 -16.62 -6.11
N LYS A 324 -12.33 -16.67 -7.06
CA LYS A 324 -10.97 -17.19 -6.81
C LYS A 324 -10.10 -16.30 -5.89
N ILE A 325 -10.54 -15.07 -5.62
CA ILE A 325 -9.87 -14.09 -4.74
C ILE A 325 -10.63 -13.93 -3.41
N VAL A 326 -11.96 -14.01 -3.45
CA VAL A 326 -12.89 -13.60 -2.40
C VAL A 326 -13.71 -14.78 -1.83
N HIS A 327 -13.89 -15.91 -2.55
CA HIS A 327 -14.66 -17.08 -2.07
C HIS A 327 -13.87 -18.01 -1.14
N SER A 328 -13.32 -17.49 -0.06
CA SER A 328 -13.17 -18.35 1.14
C SER A 328 -14.35 -18.22 2.10
N VAL A 329 -15.43 -17.51 1.73
CA VAL A 329 -16.46 -17.14 2.70
C VAL A 329 -17.86 -17.16 2.09
N THR A 330 -18.67 -18.10 2.54
CA THR A 330 -20.10 -18.25 2.29
C THR A 330 -20.96 -17.31 3.16
N THR A 331 -20.36 -16.47 3.99
CA THR A 331 -21.05 -15.59 4.94
C THR A 331 -21.30 -14.20 4.34
N LYS A 332 -22.49 -13.66 4.57
CA LYS A 332 -22.82 -12.26 4.24
C LYS A 332 -22.08 -11.27 5.14
N ASP A 333 -21.72 -11.69 6.35
CA ASP A 333 -20.84 -10.93 7.24
C ASP A 333 -19.37 -11.28 6.98
N ARG A 334 -18.69 -10.41 6.25
CA ARG A 334 -17.25 -10.56 5.95
C ARG A 334 -16.36 -10.46 7.18
N MET A 335 -16.89 -10.05 8.34
CA MET A 335 -16.18 -10.13 9.62
C MET A 335 -16.10 -11.55 10.19
N GLU A 336 -16.92 -12.48 9.71
CA GLU A 336 -16.84 -13.91 10.05
C GLU A 336 -15.99 -14.74 9.07
N ASN A 337 -15.24 -14.07 8.19
CA ASN A 337 -14.40 -14.70 7.17
C ASN A 337 -13.46 -15.79 7.75
N PRO A 338 -13.58 -17.07 7.35
CA PRO A 338 -12.74 -18.15 7.83
C PRO A 338 -11.24 -17.94 7.63
N LEU A 339 -10.80 -17.24 6.57
CA LEU A 339 -9.40 -16.86 6.43
C LEU A 339 -9.00 -15.80 7.45
N LEU A 340 -9.82 -14.77 7.70
CA LEU A 340 -9.53 -13.79 8.76
C LEU A 340 -9.53 -14.46 10.15
N ARG A 341 -10.48 -15.36 10.40
CA ARG A 341 -10.52 -16.19 11.62
C ARG A 341 -9.23 -16.98 11.78
N ARG A 342 -8.86 -17.78 10.78
CA ARG A 342 -7.64 -18.58 10.80
C ARG A 342 -6.39 -17.72 10.96
N LEU A 343 -6.23 -16.67 10.15
CA LEU A 343 -5.00 -15.87 10.12
C LEU A 343 -4.86 -14.93 11.32
N LEU A 344 -5.95 -14.59 12.02
CA LEU A 344 -5.91 -13.58 13.07
C LEU A 344 -6.44 -14.04 14.43
N HIS A 345 -7.53 -14.81 14.47
CA HIS A 345 -8.18 -15.24 15.71
C HIS A 345 -7.61 -16.54 16.26
N ASP A 346 -7.19 -17.47 15.40
CA ASP A 346 -6.59 -18.75 15.81
C ASP A 346 -5.09 -18.62 16.16
N ARG A 347 -4.59 -17.38 16.31
CA ARG A 347 -3.21 -17.12 16.72
C ARG A 347 -3.04 -17.25 18.23
N THR A 348 -1.89 -17.75 18.65
CA THR A 348 -1.51 -17.81 20.07
C THR A 348 -0.93 -16.48 20.52
N ARG A 349 -1.49 -15.90 21.58
CA ARG A 349 -0.94 -14.71 22.23
C ARG A 349 0.24 -15.10 23.13
N LEU A 350 1.35 -14.38 22.99
CA LEU A 350 2.51 -14.49 23.88
C LEU A 350 2.55 -13.34 24.88
N THR A 351 3.19 -13.56 26.03
CA THR A 351 3.58 -12.48 26.93
C THR A 351 4.76 -11.70 26.33
N VAL A 352 5.01 -10.48 26.82
CA VAL A 352 6.16 -9.68 26.37
C VAL A 352 7.47 -10.42 26.64
N ALA A 353 7.62 -11.03 27.82
CA ALA A 353 8.81 -11.80 28.18
C ALA A 353 9.05 -12.96 27.20
N GLN A 354 8.01 -13.76 26.92
CA GLN A 354 8.11 -14.85 25.93
C GLN A 354 8.52 -14.34 24.54
N PHE A 355 7.98 -13.20 24.11
CA PHE A 355 8.37 -12.60 22.84
C PHE A 355 9.83 -12.11 22.84
N GLU A 356 10.32 -11.51 23.92
CA GLU A 356 11.71 -11.09 24.06
C GLU A 356 12.69 -12.28 24.11
N ASP A 357 12.29 -13.39 24.73
CA ASP A 357 13.05 -14.64 24.71
C ASP A 357 13.20 -15.17 23.27
N LEU A 358 12.11 -15.15 22.49
CA LEU A 358 12.14 -15.54 21.07
C LEU A 358 13.03 -14.63 20.22
N LEU A 359 13.06 -13.32 20.49
CA LEU A 359 13.96 -12.41 19.80
C LEU A 359 15.42 -12.67 20.17
N THR A 360 15.70 -13.02 21.42
CA THR A 360 17.04 -13.38 21.89
C THR A 360 17.51 -14.68 21.24
N GLU A 361 16.64 -15.69 21.16
CA GLU A 361 16.87 -16.95 20.44
C GLU A 361 17.11 -16.69 18.95
N ARG A 362 16.30 -15.85 18.30
CA ARG A 362 16.50 -15.48 16.89
C ARG A 362 17.86 -14.85 16.67
N LYS A 363 18.28 -13.96 17.57
CA LYS A 363 19.58 -13.29 17.49
C LYS A 363 20.74 -14.28 17.62
N SER A 364 20.66 -15.27 18.51
CA SER A 364 21.73 -16.27 18.67
C SER A 364 21.87 -17.21 17.48
N PHE A 365 20.79 -17.46 16.73
CA PHE A 365 20.83 -18.27 15.52
C PHE A 365 21.12 -17.48 14.23
N HIS A 366 21.15 -16.15 14.27
CA HIS A 366 21.52 -15.35 13.11
C HIS A 366 22.97 -15.64 12.70
N ASN A 367 23.19 -16.00 11.44
CA ASN A 367 24.48 -16.45 10.89
C ASN A 367 25.12 -17.68 11.57
N ALA A 368 24.36 -18.42 12.39
CA ALA A 368 24.82 -19.68 12.98
C ALA A 368 24.70 -20.86 12.00
N ALA A 369 25.54 -21.87 12.20
CA ALA A 369 25.51 -23.17 11.51
C ALA A 369 25.38 -24.32 12.52
N SER A 370 25.15 -25.54 12.03
CA SER A 370 25.13 -26.76 12.85
C SER A 370 24.12 -26.74 14.01
N PHE A 371 22.87 -26.34 13.75
CA PHE A 371 21.82 -26.32 14.76
C PHE A 371 20.48 -26.88 14.25
N LYS A 372 19.65 -27.31 15.21
CA LYS A 372 18.24 -27.63 14.98
C LYS A 372 17.40 -26.59 15.73
N PRO A 373 16.45 -25.90 15.06
CA PRO A 373 15.56 -24.97 15.75
C PRO A 373 14.78 -25.69 16.86
N VAL A 374 14.43 -24.95 17.91
CA VAL A 374 13.57 -25.49 18.96
C VAL A 374 12.22 -25.88 18.34
N HIS A 375 11.89 -27.18 18.40
CA HIS A 375 10.67 -27.68 17.78
C HIS A 375 9.44 -27.25 18.59
N ARG A 376 8.60 -26.40 17.99
CA ARG A 376 7.35 -25.88 18.59
C ARG A 376 6.15 -26.10 17.65
N PRO A 377 5.76 -27.36 17.36
CA PRO A 377 4.77 -27.68 16.33
C PRO A 377 3.37 -27.14 16.64
N GLU A 378 3.02 -27.01 17.92
CA GLU A 378 1.72 -26.50 18.36
C GLU A 378 1.48 -25.03 17.98
N GLY A 379 2.55 -24.28 17.66
CA GLY A 379 2.48 -22.87 17.26
C GLY A 379 2.29 -22.62 15.76
N LEU A 380 2.23 -23.68 14.93
CA LEU A 380 2.15 -23.55 13.47
C LEU A 380 0.78 -23.99 12.95
N PHE A 381 0.30 -23.28 11.92
CA PHE A 381 -0.92 -23.67 11.24
C PHE A 381 -0.71 -24.97 10.43
N PRO A 382 -1.77 -25.78 10.19
CA PRO A 382 -1.69 -26.94 9.29
C PRO A 382 -1.20 -26.53 7.90
N GLY A 383 -0.29 -27.31 7.31
CA GLY A 383 0.32 -27.03 6.01
C GLY A 383 1.50 -26.04 6.03
N THR A 384 1.87 -25.46 7.19
CA THR A 384 3.00 -24.54 7.30
C THR A 384 4.34 -25.27 7.11
N TYR A 385 5.19 -24.73 6.23
CA TYR A 385 6.59 -25.14 6.11
C TYR A 385 7.43 -24.56 7.26
N TYR A 386 8.35 -25.35 7.82
CA TYR A 386 9.22 -24.93 8.90
C TYR A 386 10.64 -25.48 8.76
N LEU A 387 11.61 -24.74 9.30
CA LEU A 387 13.02 -25.10 9.32
C LEU A 387 13.26 -26.24 10.31
N THR A 388 13.89 -27.34 9.87
CA THR A 388 14.19 -28.50 10.72
C THR A 388 15.66 -28.57 11.16
N LYS A 389 16.57 -28.12 10.29
CA LYS A 389 18.02 -28.12 10.55
C LYS A 389 18.73 -27.08 9.69
N VAL A 390 19.80 -26.52 10.24
CA VAL A 390 20.91 -25.90 9.49
C VAL A 390 22.17 -26.73 9.77
N ASP A 391 22.84 -27.21 8.73
CA ASP A 391 24.05 -28.03 8.89
C ASP A 391 25.35 -27.22 8.92
N GLU A 392 26.49 -27.89 8.99
CA GLU A 392 27.82 -27.27 9.08
C GLU A 392 28.23 -26.48 7.82
N ARG A 393 27.49 -26.62 6.72
CA ARG A 393 27.69 -25.88 5.46
C ARG A 393 26.56 -24.88 5.21
N TYR A 394 25.83 -24.48 6.25
CA TYR A 394 24.72 -23.53 6.18
C TYR A 394 23.54 -23.98 5.30
N ARG A 395 23.47 -25.26 4.92
CA ARG A 395 22.36 -25.80 4.14
C ARG A 395 21.15 -25.96 5.06
N ARG A 396 19.99 -25.54 4.57
CA ARG A 396 18.73 -25.53 5.34
C ARG A 396 17.84 -26.67 4.87
N THR A 397 17.29 -27.42 5.82
CA THR A 397 16.29 -28.45 5.53
C THR A 397 14.95 -28.02 6.10
N TYR A 398 13.88 -28.24 5.33
CA TYR A 398 12.53 -27.87 5.69
C TYR A 398 11.63 -29.11 5.76
N ASN A 399 10.54 -29.01 6.51
CA ASN A 399 9.44 -29.98 6.48
C ASN A 399 8.11 -29.23 6.53
N GLN A 400 7.01 -29.93 6.24
CA GLN A 400 5.67 -29.34 6.23
C GLN A 400 4.82 -29.93 7.37
N MET A 401 4.10 -29.07 8.09
CA MET A 401 3.05 -29.50 8.99
C MET A 401 1.96 -30.23 8.18
N PRO A 402 1.39 -31.35 8.68
CA PRO A 402 0.34 -32.05 7.97
C PRO A 402 -0.89 -31.14 7.78
N TYR A 403 -1.60 -31.32 6.66
CA TYR A 403 -2.97 -30.82 6.50
C TYR A 403 -3.88 -31.69 7.39
N ARG A 404 -4.66 -31.06 8.28
CA ARG A 404 -5.64 -31.77 9.10
C ARG A 404 -6.82 -32.23 8.26
#